data_AF-A0A1V1P157-F1
#
_entry.id   AF-A0A1V1P157-F1
#
_cell.length_a   1.000
_cell.length_b   1.000
_cell.length_c   1.000
_cell.angle_alpha   90.00
_cell.angle_beta   90.00
_cell.angle_gamma   90.00
#
_symmetry.space_group_name_H-M   'P 1'
#
loop_
_entity.id
_entity.type
_entity.pdbx_description
1 polymer ?
#
loop_
_entity_poly.entity_id
_entity_poly.type
_entity_poly.pdbx_seq_one_letter_code
_entity_poly.pdbx_strand_id
1 'polypeptide(L)' 'MIKSYVLDGFSIYGTTTGWNKSAIYLYYANNCIIQNNQIVGYEEQSSSRNGYGIELHSSNNVIVTNNLFGMRIFIVVLY' A
#
# COMPACT_ATOMS: atom_id res chain seq x y z
N MET A 1 -15.42 0.06 -6.40
CA MET A 1 -14.48 0.47 -7.46
C MET A 1 -14.07 1.90 -7.16
N ILE A 2 -12.78 2.14 -6.93
CA ILE A 2 -12.23 3.48 -6.66
C ILE A 2 -11.70 4.03 -7.99
N LYS A 3 -12.01 5.29 -8.31
CA LYS A 3 -11.49 5.95 -9.51
C LYS A 3 -11.02 7.35 -9.20
N SER A 4 -9.92 7.79 -9.82
CA SER A 4 -9.46 9.18 -9.79
C SER A 4 -9.24 9.73 -8.37
N TYR A 5 -8.63 8.94 -7.51
CA TYR A 5 -8.38 9.32 -6.12
C TYR A 5 -6.92 9.68 -5.88
N VAL A 6 -6.69 10.66 -5.00
CA VAL A 6 -5.34 11.09 -4.58
C VAL A 6 -5.20 10.84 -3.08
N LEU A 7 -4.27 9.96 -2.70
CA LEU A 7 -3.85 9.70 -1.34
C LEU A 7 -2.57 10.50 -1.07
N ASP A 8 -2.68 11.59 -0.29
CA ASP A 8 -1.61 12.59 -0.16
C ASP A 8 -1.40 13.08 1.28
N GLY A 9 -0.14 13.25 1.65
CA GLY A 9 0.28 14.05 2.80
C GLY A 9 0.01 13.43 4.17
N PHE A 10 -0.05 12.10 4.29
CA PHE A 10 -0.28 11.44 5.58
C PHE A 10 0.86 10.52 6.01
N SER A 11 0.87 10.20 7.30
CA SER A 11 1.77 9.21 7.89
C SER A 11 0.98 8.02 8.44
N ILE A 12 1.37 6.81 8.07
CA ILE A 12 0.86 5.57 8.66
C ILE A 12 1.98 4.94 9.49
N TYR A 13 1.69 4.69 10.77
CA TYR A 13 2.59 4.01 11.69
C TYR A 13 1.96 2.71 12.20
N GLY A 14 2.56 1.57 11.87
CA GLY A 14 2.11 0.23 12.27
C GLY A 14 1.49 -0.60 11.13
N THR A 15 1.54 -1.93 11.28
CA THR A 15 0.74 -2.87 10.48
C THR A 15 -0.25 -3.59 11.39
N THR A 16 -1.40 -3.97 10.83
CA THR A 16 -2.45 -4.68 11.54
C THR A 16 -2.03 -6.12 11.84
N THR A 17 -2.40 -6.62 13.03
CA THR A 17 -2.38 -8.06 13.31
C THR A 17 -3.56 -8.70 12.57
N GLY A 18 -3.29 -9.50 11.52
CA GLY A 18 -4.37 -10.08 10.70
C GLY A 18 -3.97 -10.58 9.31
N TRP A 19 -4.96 -10.96 8.50
CA TRP A 19 -4.77 -11.60 7.18
C TRP A 19 -4.33 -10.66 6.05
N ASN A 20 -4.58 -9.35 6.16
CA ASN A 20 -4.13 -8.35 5.18
C ASN A 20 -3.17 -7.37 5.86
N LYS A 21 -1.86 -7.53 5.62
CA LYS A 21 -0.78 -6.81 6.31
C LYS A 21 -0.31 -5.55 5.56
N SER A 22 -1.19 -4.94 4.77
CA SER A 22 -0.85 -3.81 3.90
C SER A 22 -1.26 -2.49 4.54
N ALA A 23 -0.33 -1.54 4.66
CA ALA A 23 -0.65 -0.22 5.20
C ALA A 23 -1.61 0.55 4.28
N ILE A 24 -1.48 0.39 2.97
CA ILE A 24 -2.45 0.83 1.97
C ILE A 24 -2.88 -0.36 1.13
N TYR A 25 -4.17 -0.68 1.13
CA TYR A 25 -4.76 -1.73 0.30
C TYR A 25 -5.77 -1.13 -0.66
N LEU A 26 -5.50 -1.20 -1.97
CA LEU A 26 -6.40 -0.72 -3.01
C LEU A 26 -6.92 -1.88 -3.87
N TYR A 27 -8.25 -2.02 -3.94
CA TYR A 27 -8.92 -3.07 -4.71
C TYR A 27 -9.79 -2.46 -5.82
N TYR A 28 -9.58 -2.89 -7.07
CA TYR A 28 -10.20 -2.29 -8.26
C TYR A 28 -10.07 -0.76 -8.30
N ALA A 29 -8.86 -0.26 -8.01
CA ALA A 29 -8.54 1.16 -8.08
C ALA A 29 -7.98 1.52 -9.45
N ASN A 30 -8.59 2.52 -10.10
CA ASN A 30 -8.16 2.97 -11.42
C ASN A 30 -7.81 4.46 -11.42
N ASN A 31 -6.74 4.84 -12.11
CA ASN A 31 -6.32 6.25 -12.26
C ASN A 31 -6.07 6.95 -10.91
N CYS A 32 -5.40 6.29 -9.97
CA CYS A 32 -5.17 6.84 -8.62
C CYS A 32 -3.72 7.27 -8.44
N ILE A 33 -3.49 8.22 -7.51
CA ILE A 33 -2.16 8.70 -7.15
C ILE A 33 -1.97 8.50 -5.65
N ILE A 34 -0.85 7.92 -5.24
CA ILE A 34 -0.41 7.81 -3.86
C ILE A 34 0.89 8.60 -3.76
N GLN A 35 0.89 9.73 -3.05
CA GLN A 35 2.04 10.63 -3.01
C GLN A 35 2.30 11.30 -1.66
N ASN A 36 3.56 11.70 -1.42
CA ASN A 36 3.98 12.46 -0.24
C ASN A 36 3.58 11.83 1.10
N ASN A 37 3.46 10.50 1.15
CA ASN A 37 3.11 9.78 2.37
C ASN A 37 4.34 9.20 3.05
N GLN A 38 4.27 9.07 4.36
CA GLN A 38 5.23 8.34 5.15
C GLN A 38 4.59 7.05 5.65
N ILE A 39 5.07 5.90 5.17
CA ILE A 39 4.48 4.59 5.46
C ILE A 39 5.54 3.77 6.21
N VAL A 40 5.40 3.71 7.53
CA VAL A 40 6.38 3.11 8.44
C VAL A 40 5.65 2.12 9.34
N GLY A 41 5.56 0.86 8.93
CA GLY A 41 5.01 -0.20 9.77
C GLY A 41 6.10 -1.14 10.30
N TYR A 42 5.70 -1.97 11.25
CA TYR A 42 6.55 -3.03 11.79
C TYR A 42 6.37 -4.29 10.95
N GLU A 43 7.47 -4.91 10.51
CA GLU A 43 7.43 -6.31 10.06
C GLU A 43 7.07 -7.15 11.28
N GLU A 44 5.88 -7.74 11.29
CA GLU A 44 5.65 -8.86 12.19
C GLU A 44 6.52 -10.01 11.67
N GLN A 45 7.64 -10.28 12.37
CA GLN A 45 8.66 -11.30 12.10
C GLN A 45 8.12 -12.75 12.18
N SER A 46 6.87 -13.02 11.79
CA SER A 46 6.42 -14.39 11.57
C SER A 46 6.78 -14.80 10.14
N SER A 47 7.70 -15.77 10.07
CA SER A 47 8.46 -16.31 8.93
C SER A 47 7.69 -16.78 7.69
N SER A 48 6.40 -16.45 7.56
CA SER A 48 5.55 -16.93 6.46
C SER A 48 4.76 -15.86 5.72
N ARG A 49 4.72 -14.59 6.18
CA ARG A 49 3.85 -13.57 5.56
C ARG A 49 4.49 -12.17 5.55
N ASN A 50 4.86 -11.72 4.36
CA ASN A 50 5.41 -10.39 4.11
C ASN A 50 4.33 -9.32 4.38
N GLY A 51 4.58 -8.39 5.31
CA GLY A 51 3.80 -7.16 5.41
C GLY A 51 4.20 -6.18 4.31
N TYR A 52 3.24 -5.43 3.78
CA TYR A 52 3.47 -4.54 2.62
C TYR A 52 3.13 -3.08 2.96
N GLY A 53 3.89 -2.13 2.43
CA GLY A 53 3.56 -0.72 2.56
C GLY A 53 2.35 -0.33 1.70
N ILE A 54 2.33 -0.79 0.45
CA ILE A 54 1.20 -0.64 -0.47
C ILE A 54 0.97 -1.98 -1.14
N GLU A 55 -0.30 -2.36 -1.26
CA GLU A 55 -0.79 -3.51 -2.02
C GLU A 55 -1.91 -3.04 -2.95
N LEU A 56 -1.73 -3.29 -4.24
CA LEU A 56 -2.69 -2.96 -5.30
C LEU A 56 -3.23 -4.28 -5.84
N HIS A 57 -4.55 -4.47 -5.84
CA HIS A 57 -5.22 -5.67 -6.35
C HIS A 57 -6.16 -5.29 -7.48
N SER A 58 -6.01 -5.95 -8.63
CA SER A 58 -6.85 -5.76 -9.82
C SER A 58 -7.03 -4.28 -10.17
N SER A 59 -5.97 -3.50 -10.03
CA SER A 59 -5.94 -2.04 -10.13
C SER A 59 -5.12 -1.64 -11.35
N ASN A 60 -5.49 -0.54 -12.01
CA ASN A 60 -4.85 -0.08 -13.24
C ASN A 60 -4.51 1.42 -13.17
N ASN A 61 -3.41 1.82 -13.79
CA ASN A 61 -2.97 3.21 -13.84
C ASN A 61 -2.90 3.88 -12.45
N VAL A 62 -2.16 3.25 -11.53
CA VAL A 62 -1.89 3.81 -10.20
C VAL A 62 -0.47 4.35 -10.16
N ILE A 63 -0.31 5.61 -9.79
CA ILE A 63 0.99 6.28 -9.66
C ILE A 63 1.36 6.30 -8.18
N VAL A 64 2.51 5.74 -7.83
CA VAL A 64 3.08 5.79 -6.48
C VAL A 64 4.36 6.63 -6.56
N THR A 65 4.35 7.84 -6.00
CA THR A 65 5.45 8.80 -6.16
C THR A 65 5.75 9.57 -4.89
N ASN A 66 7.02 9.93 -4.65
CA ASN A 66 7.44 10.74 -3.50
C ASN A 66 6.92 10.24 -2.12
N ASN A 67 6.89 8.93 -1.89
CA ASN A 67 6.53 8.37 -0.59
C ASN A 67 7.79 7.86 0.12
N LEU A 68 7.85 8.02 1.44
CA LEU A 68 8.88 7.46 2.30
C LEU A 68 8.39 6.11 2.86
N PHE A 69 9.07 5.02 2.50
CA PHE A 69 8.73 3.68 2.98
C PHE A 69 9.74 3.18 4.00
N GLY A 70 9.26 2.86 5.20
CA GLY A 70 10.00 2.06 6.19
C GLY A 70 9.74 0.55 6.06
N MET A 71 9.03 0.12 5.01
CA MET A 71 8.58 -1.25 4.76
C MET A 71 8.81 -1.67 3.30
N ARG A 72 8.70 -2.98 3.02
CA ARG A 72 8.67 -3.49 1.64
C ARG A 72 7.44 -2.97 0.90
N ILE A 73 7.61 -2.67 -0.38
CA ILE A 73 6.49 -2.40 -1.29
C ILE A 73 6.19 -3.68 -2.06
N PHE A 74 4.92 -4.07 -2.17
CA PHE A 74 4.52 -5.24 -2.96
C PHE A 74 3.34 -4.92 -3.86
N ILE A 75 3.62 -4.87 -5.15
CA ILE A 75 2.61 -4.56 -6.15
C ILE A 75 2.17 -5.89 -6.75
N VAL A 76 0.95 -6.32 -6.45
CA VAL A 76 0.36 -7.53 -7.04
C VAL A 76 -0.44 -7.15 -8.27
N VAL A 77 0.16 -7.23 -9.44
CA VAL A 77 -0.60 -7.11 -10.69
C VAL A 77 -1.28 -8.45 -10.96
N LEU A 78 -2.51 -8.62 -10.46
CA LEU A 78 -3.38 -9.74 -10.83
C LEU A 78 -4.18 -9.33 -12.07
N TYR A 79 -4.01 -10.10 -13.15
CA TYR A 79 -4.74 -9.97 -14.42
C TYR A 79 -6.15 -10.57 -14.30
#